data_AF-A0A2H9P129-F1
#
_entry.id   AF-A0A2H9P129-F1
#
_cell.length_a   1.000
_cell.length_b   1.000
_cell.length_c   1.000
_cell.angle_alpha   90.00
_cell.angle_beta   90.00
_cell.angle_gamma   90.00
#
_symmetry.space_group_name_H-M   'P 1'
#
loop_
_entity.id
_entity.type
_entity.pdbx_description
1 polymer ?
#
loop_
_entity_poly.entity_id
_entity_poly.type
_entity_poly.pdbx_seq_one_letter_code
_entity_poly.pdbx_strand_id
1 'polypeptide(L)'
;MKKWVIWIIVAIVLILAMIALAYFSGNEEEIVCTADAKECPDGSYVGRNPDLNCEFNPCPAKRDDYCKMLTREECDDDTRCEHVILDNDCEDSIERPCEDPFEGCVPI
;
A
#
# COMPACT_ATOMS: atom_id res chain seq x y z
N MET A 1 9.85 -1.46 -63.24
CA MET A 1 8.87 -1.85 -62.19
C MET A 1 9.43 -1.89 -60.76
N LYS A 2 10.76 -1.73 -60.54
CA LYS A 2 11.43 -1.85 -59.22
C LYS A 2 11.47 -0.55 -58.41
N LYS A 3 11.43 0.60 -59.11
CA LYS A 3 11.51 1.94 -58.49
C LYS A 3 10.32 2.22 -57.56
N TRP A 4 9.14 1.71 -57.91
CA TRP A 4 7.93 1.86 -57.11
C TRP A 4 8.00 1.07 -55.80
N VAL A 5 8.66 -0.09 -55.81
CA VAL A 5 8.91 -0.89 -54.59
C VAL A 5 9.83 -0.13 -53.62
N ILE A 6 10.85 0.56 -54.15
CA ILE A 6 11.74 1.40 -53.34
C ILE A 6 10.95 2.55 -52.69
N TRP A 7 10.08 3.22 -53.45
CA TRP A 7 9.21 4.28 -52.90
C TRP A 7 8.22 3.76 -51.85
N ILE A 8 7.67 2.55 -52.02
CA ILE A 8 6.78 1.92 -51.03
C ILE A 8 7.52 1.62 -49.72
N ILE A 9 8.73 1.05 -49.78
CA ILE A 9 9.51 0.75 -48.59
C ILE A 9 9.87 2.04 -47.83
N VAL A 10 10.28 3.09 -48.55
CA VAL A 10 10.58 4.39 -47.93
C VAL A 10 9.34 4.97 -47.24
N ALA A 11 8.17 4.92 -47.89
CA ALA A 11 6.93 5.40 -47.30
C ALA A 11 6.56 4.62 -46.02
N ILE A 12 6.70 3.29 -46.03
CA ILE A 12 6.41 2.45 -44.86
C ILE A 12 7.35 2.79 -43.70
N VAL A 13 8.66 2.93 -43.95
CA VAL A 13 9.63 3.28 -42.90
C VAL A 13 9.33 4.66 -42.31
N LEU A 14 8.97 5.64 -43.14
CA LEU A 14 8.60 6.99 -42.68
C LEU A 14 7.32 6.96 -41.84
N ILE A 15 6.32 6.18 -42.24
CA ILE A 15 5.07 6.01 -41.47
C ILE A 15 5.35 5.34 -40.13
N LEU A 16 6.13 4.26 -40.11
CA LEU A 16 6.50 3.57 -38.87
C LEU A 16 7.31 4.48 -37.93
N ALA A 17 8.20 5.32 -38.48
CA ALA A 17 8.93 6.31 -37.69
C ALA A 17 7.98 7.37 -37.10
N MET A 18 7.04 7.90 -37.87
CA MET A 18 6.05 8.85 -37.36
C MET A 18 5.12 8.24 -36.30
N ILE A 19 4.71 7.00 -36.50
CA ILE A 19 3.90 6.25 -35.52
C ILE A 19 4.71 6.02 -34.24
N ALA A 20 5.97 5.59 -34.35
CA ALA A 20 6.85 5.42 -33.19
C ALA A 20 7.08 6.73 -32.45
N LEU A 21 7.27 7.84 -33.17
CA LEU A 21 7.39 9.19 -32.59
C LEU A 21 6.10 9.64 -31.89
N ALA A 22 4.93 9.33 -32.43
CA ALA A 22 3.65 9.63 -31.80
C ALA A 22 3.46 8.81 -30.51
N TYR A 23 3.78 7.51 -30.54
CA TYR A 23 3.73 6.67 -29.33
C TYR A 23 4.79 7.04 -28.28
N PHE A 24 5.89 7.68 -28.68
CA PHE A 24 6.89 8.19 -27.74
C PHE A 24 6.36 9.36 -26.88
N SER A 25 5.24 9.97 -27.29
CA SER A 25 4.58 11.08 -26.60
C SER A 25 3.41 10.53 -25.77
N GLY A 26 3.69 9.63 -24.83
CA GLY A 26 2.68 9.07 -23.93
C GLY A 26 1.94 10.18 -23.19
N ASN A 27 0.61 10.21 -23.33
CA ASN A 27 -0.26 11.10 -22.55
C ASN A 27 -0.31 10.59 -21.11
N GLU A 28 0.60 11.04 -20.26
CA GLU A 28 0.34 11.07 -18.82
C GLU A 28 -0.59 12.26 -18.56
N GLU A 29 -1.91 12.00 -18.47
CA GLU A 29 -2.82 12.98 -17.89
C GLU A 29 -2.49 13.08 -16.40
N GLU A 30 -1.67 14.08 -16.05
CA GLU A 30 -1.32 14.38 -14.68
C GLU A 30 -2.55 14.94 -13.95
N ILE A 31 -3.23 14.10 -13.17
CA ILE A 31 -4.36 14.51 -12.33
C ILE A 31 -3.81 15.26 -11.12
N VAL A 32 -4.11 16.56 -11.03
CA VAL A 32 -3.70 17.41 -9.91
C VAL A 32 -4.83 17.46 -8.86
N CYS A 33 -4.56 16.95 -7.67
CA CYS A 33 -5.48 17.00 -6.52
C CYS A 33 -5.18 18.19 -5.61
N THR A 34 -6.13 18.56 -4.75
CA THR A 34 -5.90 19.55 -3.70
C THR A 34 -4.89 19.03 -2.66
N ALA A 35 -4.06 19.92 -2.11
CA ALA A 35 -3.03 19.60 -1.13
C ALA A 35 -3.59 19.45 0.30
N ASP A 36 -4.72 18.76 0.43
CA ASP A 36 -5.38 18.50 1.71
C ASP A 36 -4.70 17.34 2.43
N ALA A 37 -4.60 17.43 3.76
CA ALA A 37 -4.14 16.35 4.62
C ALA A 37 -5.25 15.90 5.58
N LYS A 38 -5.37 14.59 5.78
CA LYS A 38 -6.25 13.98 6.77
C LYS A 38 -5.40 13.35 7.87
N GLU A 39 -5.67 13.72 9.11
CA GLU A 39 -5.06 13.07 10.28
C GLU A 39 -5.64 11.67 10.46
N CYS A 40 -4.75 10.70 10.65
CA CYS A 40 -5.07 9.33 10.94
C CYS A 40 -5.11 9.11 12.47
N PRO A 41 -5.77 8.02 12.94
CA PRO A 41 -5.82 7.73 14.37
C PRO A 41 -4.44 7.62 15.04
N ASP A 42 -3.38 7.43 14.24
CA ASP A 42 -1.97 7.32 14.66
C ASP A 42 -1.24 8.63 14.82
N GLY A 43 -1.92 9.73 14.52
CA GLY A 43 -1.31 11.04 14.43
C GLY A 43 -0.44 11.21 13.18
N SER A 44 -0.39 10.20 12.28
CA SER A 44 0.15 10.40 10.94
C SER A 44 -0.85 11.15 10.06
N TYR A 45 -0.40 11.61 8.89
CA TYR A 45 -1.22 12.34 7.95
C TYR A 45 -1.16 11.70 6.57
N VAL A 46 -2.31 11.59 5.92
CA VAL A 46 -2.44 11.08 4.55
C VAL A 46 -2.95 12.18 3.62
N GLY A 47 -2.36 12.27 2.44
CA GLY A 47 -2.81 13.17 1.37
C GLY A 47 -3.82 12.52 0.42
N ARG A 48 -4.34 13.32 -0.50
CA ARG A 48 -5.15 12.83 -1.63
C ARG A 48 -4.28 12.11 -2.66
N ASN A 49 -4.84 11.08 -3.29
CA ASN A 49 -4.16 10.26 -4.28
C ASN A 49 -4.83 10.43 -5.67
N PRO A 50 -4.09 10.88 -6.69
CA PRO A 50 -4.56 10.97 -8.08
C PRO A 50 -5.10 9.65 -8.64
N ASP A 51 -4.48 8.52 -8.27
CA ASP A 51 -4.87 7.18 -8.70
C ASP A 51 -6.18 6.71 -8.06
N LEU A 52 -6.55 7.31 -6.92
CA LEU A 52 -7.81 7.08 -6.22
C LEU A 52 -8.82 8.20 -6.49
N ASN A 53 -8.77 8.83 -7.67
CA ASN A 53 -9.71 9.88 -8.05
C ASN A 53 -9.74 11.06 -7.06
N CYS A 54 -8.56 11.42 -6.53
CA CYS A 54 -8.34 12.41 -5.48
C CYS A 54 -8.97 12.08 -4.12
N GLU A 55 -9.25 10.82 -3.83
CA GLU A 55 -9.57 10.36 -2.47
C GLU A 55 -8.32 10.26 -1.58
N PHE A 56 -8.50 10.22 -0.27
CA PHE A 56 -7.39 10.07 0.67
C PHE A 56 -6.81 8.66 0.61
N ASN A 57 -5.49 8.54 0.74
CA ASN A 57 -4.86 7.24 0.98
C ASN A 57 -5.41 6.60 2.27
N PRO A 58 -5.45 5.25 2.35
CA PRO A 58 -5.77 4.57 3.59
C PRO A 58 -4.76 4.94 4.67
N CYS A 59 -5.24 5.05 5.91
CA CYS A 59 -4.34 5.23 7.05
C CYS A 59 -3.42 4.01 7.20
N PRO A 60 -2.16 4.21 7.59
CA PRO A 60 -1.31 3.08 7.97
C PRO A 60 -1.99 2.29 9.09
N ALA A 61 -1.93 0.97 9.02
CA ALA A 61 -2.41 0.12 10.08
C ALA A 61 -1.58 0.42 11.34
N LYS A 62 -2.26 0.96 12.36
CA LYS A 62 -1.72 1.17 13.69
C LYS A 62 -1.30 -0.14 14.32
N ARG A 63 -0.11 -0.18 14.94
CA ARG A 63 0.22 -1.25 15.90
C ARG A 63 -0.82 -1.29 17.05
N ASP A 64 -1.39 -0.15 17.42
CA ASP A 64 -2.48 -0.08 18.42
C ASP A 64 -3.78 -0.76 17.97
N ASP A 65 -4.02 -0.93 16.66
CA ASP A 65 -5.16 -1.72 16.17
C ASP A 65 -4.86 -3.24 16.19
N TYR A 66 -3.59 -3.63 16.30
CA TYR A 66 -3.20 -5.00 16.69
C TYR A 66 -3.33 -5.23 18.21
N CYS A 67 -2.96 -4.26 19.05
CA CYS A 67 -3.06 -4.41 20.52
C CYS A 67 -4.50 -4.41 21.07
N LYS A 68 -5.48 -3.93 20.31
CA LYS A 68 -6.92 -4.02 20.67
C LYS A 68 -7.48 -5.44 20.63
N MET A 69 -6.76 -6.42 20.07
CA MET A 69 -7.13 -7.83 20.18
C MET A 69 -6.74 -8.46 21.53
N LEU A 70 -6.08 -7.72 22.42
CA LEU A 70 -5.61 -8.22 23.73
C LEU A 70 -6.29 -7.55 24.94
N THR A 71 -7.45 -6.93 24.75
CA THR A 71 -8.23 -6.42 25.89
C THR A 71 -9.24 -7.45 26.38
N ARG A 72 -8.79 -8.22 27.39
CA ARG A 72 -9.55 -8.72 28.55
C ARG A 72 -10.78 -9.62 28.28
N GLU A 73 -10.50 -10.89 28.07
CA GLU A 73 -11.02 -12.07 28.79
C GLU A 73 -9.95 -13.17 28.56
N GLU A 74 -9.99 -14.32 29.23
CA GLU A 74 -8.95 -15.38 29.11
C GLU A 74 -8.66 -15.74 27.63
N CYS A 75 -7.50 -16.33 27.28
CA CYS A 75 -7.31 -16.81 25.90
C CYS A 75 -8.53 -17.70 25.54
N ASP A 76 -9.33 -17.27 24.54
CA ASP A 76 -10.53 -17.98 24.10
C ASP A 76 -10.18 -19.39 23.58
N ASP A 77 -11.17 -20.28 23.47
CA ASP A 77 -11.01 -21.69 23.01
C ASP A 77 -10.28 -21.85 21.65
N ASP A 78 -10.21 -20.78 20.84
CA ASP A 78 -9.53 -20.75 19.53
C ASP A 78 -8.09 -20.18 19.61
N THR A 79 -7.58 -19.89 20.81
CA THR A 79 -6.24 -19.34 21.04
C THR A 79 -5.50 -20.06 22.16
N ARG A 80 -4.16 -20.07 22.12
CA ARG A 80 -3.28 -20.70 23.12
C ARG A 80 -2.10 -19.81 23.49
N CYS A 81 -1.53 -19.96 24.69
CA CYS A 81 -0.28 -19.30 25.05
C CYS A 81 0.89 -19.90 24.25
N GLU A 82 1.63 -19.06 23.52
CA GLU A 82 2.87 -19.42 22.84
C GLU A 82 3.90 -18.30 23.01
N HIS A 83 5.19 -18.65 22.92
CA HIS A 83 6.27 -17.68 23.03
C HIS A 83 6.20 -16.65 21.91
N VAL A 84 6.06 -15.38 22.29
CA VAL A 84 6.09 -14.26 21.36
C VAL A 84 7.36 -13.46 21.62
N ILE A 85 8.12 -13.16 20.57
CA ILE A 85 9.22 -12.20 20.68
C ILE A 85 8.59 -10.81 20.78
N LEU A 86 8.48 -10.31 21.99
CA LEU A 86 8.00 -8.95 22.26
C LEU A 86 9.09 -7.96 21.83
N ASP A 87 8.92 -7.34 20.66
CA ASP A 87 9.61 -6.10 20.36
C ASP A 87 9.01 -5.01 21.28
N ASN A 88 9.84 -4.49 22.20
CA ASN A 88 9.52 -3.76 23.43
C ASN A 88 8.72 -2.42 23.32
N ASP A 89 7.70 -2.30 22.46
CA ASP A 89 6.93 -1.06 22.26
C ASP A 89 5.49 -1.13 22.83
N CYS A 90 5.16 -2.11 23.69
CA CYS A 90 3.90 -2.08 24.46
C CYS A 90 4.18 -1.50 25.85
N GLU A 91 3.77 -0.25 26.07
CA GLU A 91 4.00 0.46 27.33
C GLU A 91 3.30 -0.23 28.51
N ASP A 92 4.01 -0.24 29.62
CA ASP A 92 4.03 -1.24 30.69
C ASP A 92 2.89 -1.08 31.72
N SER A 93 1.65 -1.37 31.31
CA SER A 93 0.53 -1.53 32.25
C SER A 93 -0.54 -2.51 31.77
N ILE A 94 -0.11 -3.67 31.25
CA ILE A 94 -1.02 -4.78 30.90
C ILE A 94 -0.90 -5.84 32.01
N GLU A 95 -1.99 -6.11 32.72
CA GLU A 95 -2.12 -7.36 33.47
C GLU A 95 -2.07 -8.49 32.44
N ARG A 96 -0.93 -9.17 32.33
CA ARG A 96 -0.70 -10.19 31.29
C ARG A 96 -1.63 -11.40 31.51
N PRO A 97 -2.31 -11.91 30.45
CA PRO A 97 -3.24 -13.03 30.57
C PRO A 97 -2.58 -14.41 30.68
N CYS A 98 -1.33 -14.56 30.21
CA CYS A 98 -0.51 -15.76 30.42
C CYS A 98 0.40 -15.56 31.65
N GLU A 99 0.68 -16.65 32.38
CA GLU A 99 1.56 -16.62 33.57
C GLU A 99 3.02 -16.29 33.22
N ASP A 100 3.48 -16.67 32.01
CA ASP A 100 4.84 -16.39 31.56
C ASP A 100 4.98 -14.99 30.91
N PRO A 101 5.99 -14.20 31.30
CA PRO A 101 6.27 -12.88 30.75
C PRO A 101 6.46 -12.80 29.23
N PHE A 102 6.88 -13.90 28.61
CA PHE A 102 7.27 -14.01 27.20
C PHE A 102 6.21 -14.74 26.36
N GLU A 103 5.04 -15.01 26.93
CA GLU A 103 3.94 -15.69 26.24
C GLU A 103 2.78 -14.72 25.96
N GLY A 104 2.09 -14.97 24.84
CA GLY A 104 0.86 -14.28 24.46
C GLY A 104 -0.13 -15.24 23.81
N CYS A 105 -1.41 -14.87 23.72
CA CYS A 105 -2.43 -15.67 23.04
C CYS A 105 -2.17 -15.65 21.51
N VAL A 106 -1.99 -16.82 20.92
CA VAL A 106 -1.81 -17.06 19.48
C VAL A 106 -2.93 -18.00 19.01
N PRO A 107 -3.47 -17.88 17.78
CA PRO A 107 -4.47 -18.82 17.26
C PRO A 107 -3.97 -20.27 17.28
N ILE A 108 -4.86 -21.22 17.58
CA ILE A 108 -4.59 -22.67 17.51
C ILE A 108 -4.48 -23.13 16.04
#